data_AF-A0A535KPV9-F1
#
_entry.id   AF-A0A535KPV9-F1
#
_cell.length_a   1.000
_cell.length_b   1.000
_cell.length_c   1.000
_cell.angle_alpha   90.00
_cell.angle_beta   90.00
_cell.angle_gamma   90.00
#
_symmetry.space_group_name_H-M   'P 1'
#
loop_
_entity.id
_entity.type
_entity.pdbx_description
1 polymer ?
#
loop_
_entity_poly.entity_id
_entity_poly.type
_entity_poly.pdbx_seq_one_letter_code
_entity_poly.pdbx_strand_id
1 'polypeptide(L)'
;FTGYLSTALNPGEILTEVRFPWITPQSGWAFAEFARRSGDYALVGAAAVVTSSLDDHCISAHIAYLGIAGLPLRVREIENMLIETTFDEKVLDEASELARTFVSEDMEDVHATVDYRRALTAEITRRVLRMAWARREH
;
A
#
# COMPACT_ATOMS: atom_id res chain seq x y z
N PHE A 1 9.16 11.83 0.81
CA PHE A 1 9.84 11.52 2.09
C PHE A 1 11.28 11.22 1.81
N THR A 2 12.20 11.59 2.70
CA THR A 2 13.65 11.47 2.49
C THR A 2 14.33 10.58 3.53
N GLY A 3 13.62 10.17 4.59
CA GLY A 3 14.09 9.22 5.59
C GLY A 3 13.32 9.35 6.91
N TYR A 4 13.83 8.71 7.95
CA TYR A 4 13.27 8.82 9.31
C TYR A 4 13.21 10.28 9.75
N LEU A 5 12.02 10.71 10.18
CA LEU A 5 11.75 12.08 10.66
C LEU A 5 12.15 13.17 9.65
N SER A 6 12.29 12.85 8.36
CA SER A 6 12.79 13.75 7.33
C SER A 6 11.90 13.79 6.09
N THR A 7 11.72 14.99 5.56
CA THR A 7 10.86 15.27 4.41
C THR A 7 11.59 16.14 3.39
N ALA A 8 10.91 16.53 2.31
CA ALA A 8 11.45 17.46 1.33
C ALA A 8 11.33 18.94 1.75
N LEU A 9 10.78 19.22 2.94
CA LEU A 9 10.56 20.57 3.46
C LEU A 9 11.90 21.24 3.77
N ASN A 10 12.10 22.47 3.29
CA ASN A 10 13.28 23.29 3.57
C ASN A 10 13.13 24.05 4.90
N PRO A 11 14.25 24.54 5.49
CA PRO A 11 14.18 25.41 6.67
C PRO A 11 13.31 26.65 6.42
N GLY A 12 12.37 26.91 7.33
CA GLY A 12 11.46 28.05 7.25
C GLY A 12 10.19 27.82 6.41
N GLU A 13 10.07 26.69 5.71
CA GLU A 13 8.82 26.33 5.03
C GLU A 13 7.78 25.76 6.00
N ILE A 14 6.50 25.95 5.67
CA ILE A 14 5.35 25.42 6.41
C ILE A 14 4.43 24.71 5.41
N LEU A 15 4.07 23.46 5.68
CA LEU A 15 3.03 22.76 4.92
C LEU A 15 1.66 23.38 5.23
N THR A 16 1.06 24.08 4.26
CA THR A 16 -0.21 24.79 4.45
C THR A 16 -1.43 24.01 3.97
N GLU A 17 -1.26 23.13 2.98
CA GLU A 17 -2.35 22.37 2.38
C GLU A 17 -1.87 21.06 1.76
N VAL A 18 -2.82 20.14 1.56
CA VAL A 18 -2.63 18.92 0.76
C VAL A 18 -3.74 18.85 -0.26
N ARG A 19 -3.38 18.62 -1.53
CA ARG A 19 -4.33 18.53 -2.65
C ARG A 19 -4.37 17.11 -3.16
N PHE A 20 -5.56 16.52 -3.18
CA PHE A 20 -5.81 15.20 -3.72
C PHE A 20 -6.65 15.31 -4.99
N PRO A 21 -6.32 14.57 -6.06
CA PRO A 21 -7.24 14.46 -7.19
C PRO A 21 -8.52 13.75 -6.76
N TRP A 22 -9.64 14.12 -7.36
CA TRP A 22 -10.88 13.35 -7.22
C TRP A 22 -10.72 12.00 -7.92
N ILE A 23 -11.16 10.94 -7.26
CA ILE A 23 -11.27 9.60 -7.85
C ILE A 23 -12.65 9.43 -8.48
N THR A 24 -12.76 8.56 -9.50
CA THR A 24 -14.03 8.32 -10.19
C THR A 24 -14.86 7.28 -9.44
N PRO A 25 -16.16 7.13 -9.73
CA PRO A 25 -16.97 6.07 -9.13
C PRO A 25 -16.46 4.65 -9.43
N GLN A 26 -15.77 4.45 -10.56
CA GLN A 26 -15.10 3.19 -10.92
C GLN A 26 -13.84 2.93 -10.06
N SER A 27 -13.44 3.89 -9.22
CA SER A 27 -12.33 3.72 -8.30
C SER A 27 -12.81 3.14 -6.97
N GLY A 28 -12.19 2.05 -6.54
CA GLY A 28 -12.33 1.51 -5.19
C GLY A 28 -11.06 1.75 -4.37
N TRP A 29 -11.20 1.82 -3.05
CA TRP A 29 -10.08 2.07 -2.14
C TRP A 29 -10.16 1.27 -0.85
N ALA A 30 -9.00 0.98 -0.27
CA ALA A 30 -8.91 0.37 1.03
C ALA A 30 -7.65 0.81 1.77
N PHE A 31 -7.75 0.79 3.09
CA PHE A 31 -6.63 0.91 3.99
C PHE A 31 -6.76 -0.18 5.05
N ALA A 32 -5.65 -0.83 5.39
CA ALA A 32 -5.58 -1.74 6.51
C ALA A 32 -4.22 -1.58 7.19
N GLU A 33 -4.17 -1.91 8.47
CA GLU A 33 -2.95 -1.98 9.24
C GLU A 33 -2.98 -3.14 10.23
N PHE A 34 -1.79 -3.63 10.56
CA PHE A 34 -1.53 -4.47 11.70
C PHE A 34 -0.78 -3.65 12.75
N ALA A 35 -1.39 -3.46 13.91
CA ALA A 35 -0.77 -2.85 15.08
C ALA A 35 -0.91 -3.82 16.27
N ARG A 36 0.03 -3.75 17.23
CA ARG A 36 0.00 -4.63 18.42
C ARG A 36 -1.22 -4.39 19.31
N ARG A 37 -1.68 -3.14 19.34
CA ARG A 37 -2.87 -2.69 20.05
C ARG A 37 -3.48 -1.51 19.31
N SER A 38 -4.77 -1.26 19.58
CA SER A 38 -5.44 -0.09 19.03
C SER A 38 -4.74 1.20 19.47
N GLY A 39 -4.47 2.09 18.51
CA GLY A 39 -3.79 3.38 18.75
C GLY A 39 -2.26 3.34 18.73
N ASP A 40 -1.62 2.17 18.55
CA ASP A 40 -0.18 2.09 18.29
C ASP A 40 0.15 2.38 16.81
N TYR A 41 1.42 2.67 16.54
CA TYR A 41 1.93 2.66 15.17
C TYR A 41 1.76 1.28 14.53
N ALA A 42 1.40 1.27 13.25
CA ALA A 42 1.35 0.06 12.46
C ALA A 42 2.73 -0.62 12.41
N LEU A 43 2.76 -1.92 12.69
CA LEU A 43 3.88 -2.78 12.31
C LEU A 43 3.98 -2.82 10.79
N VAL A 44 2.85 -3.05 10.12
CA VAL A 44 2.72 -2.95 8.67
C VAL A 44 1.35 -2.38 8.35
N GLY A 45 1.30 -1.43 7.42
CA GLY A 45 0.06 -0.89 6.87
C GLY A 45 0.14 -0.81 5.35
N ALA A 46 -1.03 -0.81 4.70
CA ALA A 46 -1.12 -0.57 3.26
C ALA A 46 -2.37 0.24 2.92
N ALA A 47 -2.22 1.14 1.95
CA ALA A 47 -3.29 1.88 1.32
C ALA A 47 -3.31 1.55 -0.18
N ALA A 48 -4.48 1.24 -0.71
CA ALA A 48 -4.66 0.96 -2.14
C ALA A 48 -5.82 1.78 -2.72
N VAL A 49 -5.63 2.28 -3.93
CA VAL A 49 -6.67 2.83 -4.81
C VAL A 49 -6.55 2.14 -6.15
N VAL A 50 -7.65 1.59 -6.65
CA VAL A 50 -7.69 0.86 -7.92
C VAL A 50 -8.89 1.34 -8.72
N THR A 51 -8.76 1.43 -10.04
CA THR A 51 -9.83 1.88 -10.93
C THR A 51 -10.05 0.82 -12.00
N SER A 52 -11.31 0.44 -12.23
CA SER A 52 -11.66 -0.48 -13.30
C SER A 52 -12.03 0.24 -14.61
N SER A 53 -11.87 -0.47 -15.72
CA SER A 53 -12.58 -0.20 -16.96
C SER A 53 -14.03 -0.65 -16.85
N LEU A 54 -14.80 -0.37 -17.91
CA LEU A 54 -16.16 -0.89 -18.09
C LEU A 54 -16.19 -2.40 -18.35
N ASP A 55 -15.09 -2.98 -18.83
CA ASP A 55 -14.94 -4.41 -19.10
C ASP A 55 -14.38 -5.17 -17.88
N ASP A 56 -14.37 -4.54 -16.71
CA ASP A 56 -13.97 -5.13 -15.42
C ASP A 56 -12.47 -5.45 -15.28
N HIS A 57 -11.62 -4.75 -16.02
CA HIS A 57 -10.15 -4.85 -15.91
C HIS A 57 -9.55 -3.62 -15.22
N CYS A 58 -8.44 -3.79 -14.53
CA CYS A 58 -7.76 -2.67 -13.87
C CYS A 58 -7.10 -1.72 -14.88
N ILE A 59 -7.45 -0.43 -14.85
CA ILE A 59 -6.81 0.60 -15.69
C ILE A 59 -5.89 1.53 -14.90
N SER A 60 -5.97 1.49 -13.58
CA SER A 60 -5.10 2.26 -12.69
C SER A 60 -5.03 1.59 -11.33
N ALA A 61 -3.82 1.46 -10.81
CA ALA A 61 -3.56 0.96 -9.46
C ALA A 61 -2.53 1.83 -8.76
N HIS A 62 -2.78 2.13 -7.48
CA HIS A 62 -1.87 2.83 -6.60
C HIS A 62 -1.80 2.07 -5.27
N ILE A 63 -0.60 1.66 -4.85
CA ILE A 63 -0.40 1.00 -3.56
C ILE A 63 0.81 1.56 -2.82
N ALA A 64 0.58 1.94 -1.57
CA ALA A 64 1.60 2.45 -0.68
C ALA A 64 1.59 1.69 0.66
N TYR A 65 2.78 1.45 1.20
CA TYR A 65 3.01 0.74 2.44
C TYR A 65 3.61 1.65 3.51
N LEU A 66 3.33 1.29 4.76
CA LEU A 66 3.91 1.88 5.97
C LEU A 66 4.48 0.76 6.83
N GLY A 67 5.56 1.05 7.56
CA GLY A 67 6.17 0.09 8.50
C GLY A 67 7.00 -1.02 7.84
N ILE A 68 7.31 -0.89 6.54
CA ILE A 68 8.13 -1.87 5.79
C ILE A 68 9.50 -1.33 5.34
N ALA A 69 9.73 -0.04 5.53
CA ALA A 69 10.99 0.66 5.26
C ALA A 69 11.06 1.92 6.14
N GLY A 70 12.22 2.58 6.17
CA GLY A 70 12.40 3.84 6.91
C GLY A 70 11.62 5.05 6.38
N LEU A 71 10.79 4.85 5.37
CA LEU A 71 9.88 5.83 4.78
C LEU A 71 8.64 5.14 4.21
N PRO A 72 7.50 5.85 4.05
CA PRO A 72 6.35 5.32 3.32
C PRO A 72 6.74 4.98 1.88
N LEU A 73 6.43 3.76 1.44
CA LEU A 73 6.90 3.24 0.15
C LEU A 73 5.73 3.01 -0.79
N ARG A 74 5.72 3.70 -1.94
CA ARG A 74 4.82 3.41 -3.06
C ARG A 74 5.51 2.45 -4.02
N VAL A 75 4.87 1.33 -4.33
CA VAL A 75 5.49 0.22 -5.07
C VAL A 75 4.90 0.12 -6.47
N ARG A 76 5.56 0.77 -7.44
CA ARG A 76 5.05 0.86 -8.83
C ARG A 76 5.10 -0.48 -9.57
N GLU A 77 5.97 -1.38 -9.17
CA GLU A 77 6.11 -2.71 -9.73
C GLU A 77 4.84 -3.53 -9.51
N ILE A 78 4.26 -3.45 -8.30
CA ILE A 78 2.96 -4.05 -7.99
C ILE A 78 1.85 -3.33 -8.74
N GLU A 79 1.86 -1.98 -8.78
CA GLU A 79 0.86 -1.21 -9.53
C GLU A 79 0.79 -1.63 -11.00
N ASN A 80 1.95 -1.76 -11.66
CA ASN A 80 2.04 -2.14 -13.07
C ASN A 80 1.59 -3.58 -13.33
N MET A 81 1.90 -4.50 -12.42
CA MET A 81 1.46 -5.90 -12.51
C MET A 81 -0.07 -6.04 -12.49
N LEU A 82 -0.76 -5.13 -11.80
CA LEU A 82 -2.21 -5.17 -11.67
C LEU A 82 -2.95 -4.64 -12.89
N ILE A 83 -2.31 -3.86 -13.77
CA ILE A 83 -2.95 -3.27 -14.95
C ILE A 83 -3.39 -4.37 -15.94
N GLU A 84 -4.56 -4.19 -16.56
CA GLU A 84 -5.27 -5.15 -17.42
C GLU A 84 -5.66 -6.48 -16.74
N THR A 85 -5.44 -6.62 -15.44
CA THR A 85 -5.84 -7.82 -14.69
C THR A 85 -7.24 -7.69 -14.11
N THR A 86 -7.80 -8.85 -13.78
CA THR A 86 -8.91 -8.98 -12.83
C THR A 86 -8.31 -9.52 -11.54
N PHE A 87 -8.59 -8.92 -10.38
CA PHE A 87 -7.95 -9.23 -9.09
C PHE A 87 -8.39 -10.61 -8.54
N ASP A 88 -8.13 -11.67 -9.30
CA ASP A 88 -8.32 -13.05 -8.91
C ASP A 88 -7.26 -13.48 -7.89
N GLU A 89 -7.45 -14.67 -7.31
CA GLU A 89 -6.55 -15.17 -6.26
C GLU A 89 -5.11 -15.33 -6.75
N LYS A 90 -4.90 -15.66 -8.03
CA LYS A 90 -3.55 -15.82 -8.58
C LYS A 90 -2.83 -14.47 -8.65
N VAL A 91 -3.49 -13.44 -9.17
CA VAL A 91 -2.94 -12.06 -9.24
C VAL A 91 -2.66 -11.52 -7.84
N LEU A 92 -3.59 -11.76 -6.90
CA LEU A 92 -3.42 -11.33 -5.51
C LEU A 92 -2.24 -12.04 -4.83
N ASP A 93 -2.04 -13.33 -5.10
CA ASP A 93 -0.91 -14.10 -4.57
C ASP A 93 0.43 -13.63 -5.15
N GLU A 94 0.49 -13.39 -6.46
CA GLU A 94 1.69 -12.85 -7.13
C GLU A 94 2.05 -11.45 -6.59
N ALA A 95 1.06 -10.57 -6.44
CA ALA A 95 1.25 -9.24 -5.85
C ALA A 95 1.73 -9.33 -4.39
N SER A 96 1.20 -10.29 -3.63
CA SER A 96 1.56 -10.48 -2.22
C SER A 96 2.99 -10.98 -2.07
N GLU A 97 3.43 -11.96 -2.86
CA GLU A 97 4.81 -12.45 -2.83
C GLU A 97 5.79 -11.37 -3.29
N LEU A 98 5.44 -10.60 -4.33
CA LEU A 98 6.24 -9.46 -4.77
C LEU A 98 6.38 -8.41 -3.66
N ALA A 99 5.30 -8.09 -2.94
CA ALA A 99 5.31 -7.13 -1.84
C ALA A 99 6.31 -7.46 -0.72
N ARG A 100 6.52 -8.76 -0.44
CA ARG A 100 7.49 -9.21 0.58
C ARG A 100 8.91 -8.77 0.29
N THR A 101 9.26 -8.67 -0.99
CA THR A 101 10.61 -8.32 -1.44
C THR A 101 10.95 -6.85 -1.19
N PHE A 102 9.94 -6.01 -0.96
CA PHE A 102 10.10 -4.58 -0.65
C PHE A 102 10.27 -4.27 0.84
N VAL A 103 10.18 -5.28 1.72
CA VAL A 103 10.47 -5.08 3.14
C VAL A 103 11.98 -4.96 3.33
N SER A 104 12.40 -3.81 3.84
CA SER A 104 13.81 -3.51 4.07
C SER A 104 14.38 -4.34 5.23
N GLU A 105 15.64 -4.73 5.11
CA GLU A 105 16.35 -5.55 6.10
C GLU A 105 16.60 -4.80 7.42
N ASP A 106 16.59 -3.47 7.41
CA ASP A 106 16.79 -2.62 8.59
C ASP A 106 15.51 -2.42 9.42
N MET A 107 14.41 -3.12 9.10
CA MET A 107 13.13 -3.01 9.79
C MET A 107 12.98 -3.95 10.99
N GLU A 108 14.02 -4.69 11.38
CA GLU A 108 13.99 -5.47 12.61
C GLU A 108 13.98 -4.56 13.85
N ASP A 109 13.05 -4.80 14.77
CA ASP A 109 13.01 -4.11 16.06
C ASP A 109 12.46 -5.00 17.18
N VAL A 110 12.33 -4.42 18.37
CA VAL A 110 11.78 -5.09 19.55
C VAL A 110 10.29 -5.46 19.43
N HIS A 111 9.64 -5.13 18.32
CA HIS A 111 8.22 -5.38 18.08
C HIS A 111 7.98 -6.43 16.99
N ALA A 112 8.87 -6.55 16.00
CA ALA A 112 8.78 -7.53 14.93
C ALA A 112 10.13 -7.79 14.25
N THR A 113 10.36 -9.05 13.88
CA THR A 113 11.44 -9.42 12.96
C THR A 113 11.10 -9.01 11.53
N VAL A 114 12.13 -8.90 10.67
CA VAL A 114 11.92 -8.63 9.22
C VAL A 114 11.01 -9.69 8.60
N ASP A 115 11.21 -10.96 8.92
CA ASP A 115 10.42 -12.06 8.34
C ASP A 115 8.96 -12.00 8.77
N TYR A 116 8.68 -11.58 10.01
CA TYR A 116 7.31 -11.36 10.44
C TYR A 116 6.68 -10.18 9.69
N ARG A 117 7.42 -9.08 9.49
CA ARG A 117 6.95 -7.96 8.66
C ARG A 117 6.68 -8.40 7.22
N ARG A 118 7.55 -9.22 6.60
CA ARG A 118 7.30 -9.80 5.28
C ARG A 118 6.00 -10.58 5.23
N ALA A 119 5.74 -11.43 6.23
CA ALA A 119 4.48 -12.17 6.30
C ALA A 119 3.26 -11.24 6.40
N LEU A 120 3.33 -10.21 7.26
CA LEU A 120 2.27 -9.21 7.39
C LEU A 120 2.08 -8.39 6.11
N THR A 121 3.17 -8.02 5.42
CA THR A 121 3.14 -7.30 4.14
C THR A 121 2.44 -8.11 3.06
N ALA A 122 2.73 -9.40 2.93
CA ALA A 122 2.02 -10.26 1.98
C ALA A 122 0.50 -10.28 2.27
N GLU A 123 0.13 -10.57 3.51
CA GLU A 123 -1.30 -10.69 3.87
C GLU A 123 -2.04 -9.36 3.72
N ILE A 124 -1.43 -8.25 4.14
CA ILE A 124 -2.08 -6.95 4.03
C ILE A 124 -2.25 -6.53 2.57
N THR A 125 -1.30 -6.89 1.70
CA THR A 125 -1.37 -6.62 0.25
C THR A 125 -2.60 -7.30 -0.34
N ARG A 126 -2.73 -8.62 -0.15
CA ARG A 126 -3.90 -9.39 -0.58
C ARG A 126 -5.19 -8.74 -0.09
N ARG A 127 -5.24 -8.42 1.22
CA ARG A 127 -6.43 -7.86 1.86
C ARG A 127 -6.83 -6.51 1.29
N VAL A 128 -5.91 -5.55 1.20
CA VAL A 128 -6.25 -4.20 0.73
C VAL A 128 -6.59 -4.17 -0.74
N LEU A 129 -5.89 -4.95 -1.57
CA LEU A 129 -6.19 -5.04 -3.00
C LEU A 129 -7.57 -5.65 -3.24
N ARG A 130 -7.89 -6.76 -2.56
CA ARG A 130 -9.23 -7.38 -2.63
C ARG A 130 -10.33 -6.43 -2.15
N MET A 131 -10.12 -5.75 -1.02
CA MET A 131 -11.09 -4.79 -0.47
C MET A 131 -11.28 -3.58 -1.38
N ALA A 132 -10.19 -3.02 -1.92
CA ALA A 132 -10.25 -1.88 -2.83
C ALA A 132 -11.00 -2.28 -4.10
N TRP A 133 -10.65 -3.42 -4.70
CA TRP A 133 -11.32 -3.92 -5.89
C TRP A 133 -12.83 -4.11 -5.66
N ALA A 134 -13.24 -4.71 -4.54
CA ALA A 134 -14.65 -4.94 -4.22
C ALA A 134 -15.47 -3.66 -3.92
N ARG A 135 -14.83 -2.50 -3.77
CA ARG A 135 -15.48 -1.22 -3.45
C ARG A 135 -15.65 -0.28 -4.64
N ARG A 136 -15.24 -0.70 -5.84
CA ARG A 136 -15.55 0.04 -7.07
C ARG A 136 -17.06 -0.02 -7.35
N GLU A 137 -17.60 1.04 -7.95
CA GLU A 137 -18.91 0.95 -8.59
C GLU A 137 -18.76 0.28 -9.97
N HIS A 138 -19.78 -0.49 -10.36
CA HIS A 138 -19.88 -1.15 -11.67
C HIS A 138 -20.34 -0.16 -12.75
#